data_AF-A0A7R9VV28-F1
#
_entry.id   AF-A0A7R9VV28-F1
#
_cell.length_a   1.000
_cell.length_b   1.000
_cell.length_c   1.000
_cell.angle_alpha   90.00
_cell.angle_beta   90.00
_cell.angle_gamma   90.00
#
_symmetry.space_group_name_H-M   'P 1'
#
loop_
_entity.id
_entity.type
_entity.pdbx_description
1 polymer ?
#
loop_
_entity_poly.entity_id
_entity_poly.type
_entity_poly.pdbx_seq_one_letter_code
_entity_poly.pdbx_strand_id
1 'polypeptide(L)'
;MAAQQLAQQQQQASNIESLSAQALASALYADPALLEPPRRPELLRQLRRFVAPNEDPNTSDNLRSEEPDPVAPFVDLLLSPGLEDDEAVVLLLLKVLKILSRKASNRLALGADGVRALLAHLSSPLSQPVAAEGANVLLNACYEPENVALLLQTGGVRLLAGFLQDDSDASLQANAAGAIQSVCFQPAGRAAAREAECLQCLLPLLAARQRTVVARAAGAVHNLSADAASIPLIRRYAGIPLLVELLEHPDATVAGAAAGALQNVSRELPSRLLISQLDAVPSLAKLLSCQDVHAQVCAAGALLNIMGPDLDAGDCGPRATRRALGHVMSLILAAAMLHDAVWEKRPEVV
;
A
#
# COMPACT_ATOMS: atom_id res chain seq x y z
N MET A 1 34.03 6.30 -8.89
CA MET A 1 34.17 4.88 -8.49
C MET A 1 32.83 4.21 -8.18
N ALA A 2 31.99 4.73 -7.26
CA ALA A 2 30.68 4.11 -6.95
C ALA A 2 29.73 3.98 -8.16
N ALA A 3 29.62 5.01 -9.02
CA ALA A 3 28.79 4.94 -10.23
C ALA A 3 29.33 3.96 -11.29
N GLN A 4 30.64 3.75 -11.35
CA GLN A 4 31.26 2.75 -12.24
C GLN A 4 31.11 1.33 -11.69
N GLN A 5 31.11 1.15 -10.36
CA GLN A 5 30.79 -0.13 -9.72
C GLN A 5 29.31 -0.49 -9.89
N LEU A 6 28.40 0.50 -9.79
CA LEU A 6 26.98 0.30 -10.03
C LEU A 6 26.71 -0.05 -11.51
N ALA A 7 27.35 0.66 -12.44
CA ALA A 7 27.26 0.37 -13.87
C ALA A 7 27.87 -0.99 -14.21
N GLN A 8 29.00 -1.38 -13.61
CA GLN A 8 29.59 -2.72 -13.79
C GLN A 8 28.72 -3.83 -13.17
N GLN A 9 28.07 -3.60 -12.03
CA GLN A 9 27.10 -4.54 -11.46
C GLN A 9 25.86 -4.68 -12.34
N GLN A 10 25.34 -3.58 -12.90
CA GLN A 10 24.22 -3.59 -13.83
C GLN A 10 24.59 -4.25 -15.18
N GLN A 11 25.83 -4.09 -15.64
CA GLN A 11 26.32 -4.67 -16.90
C GLN A 11 26.81 -6.12 -16.76
N GLN A 12 27.14 -6.57 -15.54
CA GLN A 12 27.30 -8.00 -15.22
C GLN A 12 25.95 -8.71 -15.07
N ALA A 13 24.88 -7.99 -14.68
CA ALA A 13 23.53 -8.55 -14.62
C ALA A 13 22.92 -8.83 -16.03
N SER A 14 23.37 -8.11 -17.07
CA SER A 14 22.79 -8.22 -18.43
C SER A 14 23.23 -9.43 -19.25
N ASN A 15 24.13 -10.29 -18.74
CA ASN A 15 24.60 -11.52 -19.43
C ASN A 15 24.24 -12.82 -18.69
N ILE A 16 23.34 -12.75 -17.71
CA ILE A 16 22.87 -13.91 -16.97
C ILE A 16 21.60 -14.44 -17.65
N GLU A 17 21.68 -15.63 -18.23
CA GLU A 17 20.52 -16.33 -18.78
C GLU A 17 19.41 -16.43 -17.72
N SER A 18 18.21 -15.93 -18.02
CA SER A 18 17.11 -15.85 -17.05
C SER A 18 16.61 -17.24 -16.63
N LEU A 19 16.00 -17.32 -15.45
CA LEU A 19 15.30 -18.51 -14.97
C LEU A 19 13.83 -18.21 -14.70
N SER A 20 12.97 -19.18 -15.00
CA SER A 20 11.60 -19.19 -14.48
C SER A 20 11.59 -19.59 -13.00
N ALA A 21 10.50 -19.29 -12.28
CA ALA A 21 10.35 -19.71 -10.89
C ALA A 21 10.42 -21.25 -10.76
N GLN A 22 9.83 -21.98 -11.72
CA GLN A 22 9.86 -23.44 -11.77
C GLN A 22 11.26 -24.01 -12.01
N ALA A 23 12.05 -23.38 -12.90
CA ALA A 23 13.42 -23.80 -13.16
C ALA A 23 14.32 -23.54 -11.94
N LEU A 24 14.13 -22.40 -11.27
CA LEU A 24 14.84 -22.08 -10.04
C LEU A 24 14.52 -23.07 -8.92
N ALA A 25 13.24 -23.35 -8.66
CA ALA A 25 12.85 -24.34 -7.64
C ALA A 25 13.37 -25.75 -7.97
N SER A 26 13.28 -26.17 -9.23
CA SER A 26 13.83 -27.46 -9.69
C SER A 26 15.33 -27.56 -9.46
N ALA A 27 16.09 -26.48 -9.72
CA ALA A 27 17.53 -26.44 -9.48
C ALA A 27 17.88 -26.57 -7.99
N LEU A 28 17.10 -25.92 -7.12
CA LEU A 28 17.28 -25.98 -5.66
C LEU A 28 17.02 -27.39 -5.11
N TYR A 29 16.00 -28.09 -5.63
CA TYR A 29 15.72 -29.48 -5.25
C TYR A 29 16.75 -30.47 -5.79
N ALA A 30 17.27 -30.24 -7.00
CA ALA A 30 18.21 -31.16 -7.64
C ALA A 30 19.61 -31.14 -7.01
N ASP A 31 20.03 -30.01 -6.43
CA ASP A 31 21.34 -29.86 -5.77
C ASP A 31 21.18 -29.25 -4.35
N PRO A 32 20.81 -30.06 -3.34
CA PRO A 32 20.71 -29.59 -1.95
C PRO A 32 22.03 -29.03 -1.41
N ALA A 33 23.18 -29.41 -1.99
CA ALA A 33 24.47 -28.88 -1.58
C ALA A 33 24.62 -27.38 -1.90
N LEU A 34 23.72 -26.78 -2.69
CA LEU A 34 23.67 -25.32 -2.90
C LEU A 34 23.49 -24.53 -1.60
N LEU A 35 22.90 -25.13 -0.57
CA LEU A 35 22.68 -24.48 0.72
C LEU A 35 23.94 -24.45 1.59
N GLU A 36 24.92 -25.29 1.27
CA GLU A 36 26.17 -25.39 2.02
C GLU A 36 27.03 -24.13 1.83
N PRO A 37 27.75 -23.68 2.88
CA PRO A 37 28.56 -22.45 2.81
C PRO A 37 29.50 -22.33 1.59
N PRO A 38 30.21 -23.40 1.14
CA PRO A 38 31.08 -23.33 -0.04
C PRO A 38 30.35 -23.08 -1.36
N ARG A 39 29.04 -23.36 -1.40
CA ARG A 39 28.20 -23.28 -2.61
C ARG A 39 27.25 -22.08 -2.61
N ARG A 40 27.23 -21.27 -1.54
CA ARG A 40 26.43 -20.03 -1.46
C ARG A 40 26.61 -19.07 -2.64
N PRO A 41 27.82 -18.85 -3.20
CA PRO A 41 27.96 -18.01 -4.39
C PRO A 41 27.14 -18.52 -5.60
N GLU A 42 27.01 -19.84 -5.73
CA GLU A 42 26.20 -20.46 -6.77
C GLU A 42 24.70 -20.29 -6.49
N LEU A 43 24.25 -20.49 -5.24
CA LEU A 43 22.87 -20.21 -4.83
C LEU A 43 22.47 -18.76 -5.13
N LEU A 44 23.29 -17.80 -4.71
CA LEU A 44 23.08 -16.37 -4.99
C LEU A 44 23.02 -16.09 -6.49
N ARG A 45 23.86 -16.78 -7.29
CA ARG A 45 23.80 -16.68 -8.75
C ARG A 45 22.44 -17.12 -9.26
N GLN A 46 21.96 -18.31 -8.87
CA GLN A 46 20.65 -18.85 -9.29
C GLN A 46 19.49 -17.92 -8.93
N LEU A 47 19.45 -17.42 -7.69
CA LEU A 47 18.43 -16.46 -7.25
C LEU A 47 18.43 -15.17 -8.09
N ARG A 48 19.61 -14.62 -8.40
CA ARG A 48 19.74 -13.41 -9.24
C ARG A 48 19.23 -13.63 -10.67
N ARG A 49 19.38 -14.83 -11.26
CA ARG A 49 18.88 -15.14 -12.62
C ARG A 49 17.36 -15.04 -12.71
N PHE A 50 16.66 -15.27 -11.60
CA PHE A 50 15.22 -15.06 -11.51
C PHE A 50 14.87 -13.61 -11.16
N VAL A 51 15.52 -13.04 -10.14
CA VAL A 51 15.17 -11.72 -9.61
C VAL A 51 15.40 -10.61 -10.63
N ALA A 52 16.59 -10.53 -11.22
CA ALA A 52 16.98 -9.40 -12.08
C ALA A 52 16.02 -9.15 -13.27
N PRO A 53 15.62 -10.16 -14.07
CA PRO A 53 14.68 -9.94 -15.18
C PRO A 53 13.23 -9.68 -14.73
N ASN A 54 12.89 -9.98 -13.48
CA ASN A 54 11.52 -9.88 -12.97
C ASN A 54 11.32 -8.75 -11.94
N GLU A 55 12.35 -7.95 -11.66
CA GLU A 55 12.28 -6.91 -10.63
C GLU A 55 11.30 -5.79 -11.03
N ASP A 56 11.29 -5.36 -12.29
CA ASP A 56 10.28 -4.46 -12.85
C ASP A 56 9.03 -5.25 -13.30
N PRO A 57 7.83 -4.98 -12.73
CA PRO A 57 6.61 -5.66 -13.14
C PRO A 57 6.24 -5.45 -14.61
N ASN A 58 6.64 -4.34 -15.24
CA ASN A 58 6.31 -4.06 -16.64
C ASN A 58 7.07 -4.97 -17.61
N THR A 59 8.27 -5.40 -17.22
CA THR A 59 9.13 -6.27 -18.03
C THR A 59 9.12 -7.73 -17.58
N SER A 60 8.50 -8.05 -16.43
CA SER A 60 8.51 -9.39 -15.85
C SER A 60 7.70 -10.41 -16.67
N ASP A 61 8.41 -11.34 -17.30
CA ASP A 61 7.80 -12.49 -17.98
C ASP A 61 7.10 -13.43 -16.98
N ASN A 62 7.64 -13.57 -15.76
CA ASN A 62 7.00 -14.35 -14.71
C ASN A 62 5.59 -13.83 -14.39
N LEU A 63 5.42 -12.50 -14.28
CA LEU A 63 4.12 -11.91 -13.99
C LEU A 63 3.08 -12.18 -15.09
N ARG A 64 3.51 -12.23 -16.36
CA ARG A 64 2.64 -12.51 -17.51
C ARG A 64 2.35 -13.99 -17.73
N SER A 65 3.12 -14.88 -17.09
CA SER A 65 2.96 -16.32 -17.23
C SER A 65 1.79 -16.85 -16.42
N GLU A 66 0.97 -17.72 -17.04
CA GLU A 66 -0.13 -18.45 -16.39
C GLU A 66 0.34 -19.74 -15.71
N GLU A 67 1.60 -20.13 -15.89
CA GLU A 67 2.16 -21.32 -15.22
C GLU A 67 2.13 -21.13 -13.69
N PRO A 68 1.74 -22.16 -12.93
CA PRO A 68 1.78 -22.12 -11.47
C PRO A 68 3.20 -21.90 -10.96
N ASP A 69 3.39 -20.97 -10.03
CA ASP A 69 4.69 -20.74 -9.41
C ASP A 69 4.88 -21.61 -8.16
N PRO A 70 6.07 -22.19 -7.95
CA PRO A 70 6.38 -22.98 -6.76
C PRO A 70 6.76 -22.07 -5.60
N VAL A 71 5.78 -21.59 -4.82
CA VAL A 71 6.03 -20.69 -3.68
C VAL A 71 6.69 -21.39 -2.49
N ALA A 72 6.21 -22.61 -2.15
CA ALA A 72 6.64 -23.34 -0.95
C ALA A 72 8.17 -23.53 -0.81
N PRO A 73 8.93 -23.92 -1.86
CA PRO A 73 10.38 -24.09 -1.74
C PRO A 73 11.12 -22.83 -1.29
N PHE A 74 10.64 -21.64 -1.66
CA PHE A 74 11.26 -20.37 -1.26
C PHE A 74 10.92 -20.00 0.18
N VAL A 75 9.72 -20.38 0.66
CA VAL A 75 9.35 -20.26 2.08
C VAL A 75 10.19 -21.22 2.92
N ASP A 76 10.32 -22.47 2.49
CA ASP A 76 11.13 -23.49 3.18
C ASP A 76 12.59 -23.05 3.30
N LEU A 77 13.14 -22.39 2.27
CA LEU A 77 14.49 -21.84 2.30
C LEU A 77 14.67 -20.70 3.30
N LEU A 78 13.67 -19.81 3.47
CA LEU A 78 13.72 -18.79 4.52
C LEU A 78 13.69 -19.39 5.93
N LEU A 79 13.12 -20.58 6.09
CA LEU A 79 13.08 -21.33 7.35
C LEU A 79 14.23 -22.31 7.51
N SER A 80 15.14 -22.40 6.53
CA SER A 80 16.21 -23.40 6.52
C SER A 80 17.33 -22.99 7.48
N PRO A 81 17.70 -23.88 8.43
CA PRO A 81 18.78 -23.61 9.37
C PRO A 81 20.09 -23.26 8.67
N GLY A 82 20.78 -22.25 9.19
CA GLY A 82 22.09 -21.81 8.67
C GLY A 82 22.04 -20.83 7.49
N LEU A 83 20.86 -20.56 6.92
CA LEU A 83 20.65 -19.44 5.99
C LEU A 83 20.13 -18.18 6.69
N GLU A 84 19.69 -18.32 7.94
CA GLU A 84 19.01 -17.27 8.70
C GLU A 84 19.87 -16.00 8.90
N ASP A 85 21.19 -16.17 9.01
CA ASP A 85 22.15 -15.08 9.19
C ASP A 85 22.81 -14.62 7.86
N ASP A 86 22.47 -15.23 6.72
CA ASP A 86 23.03 -14.86 5.43
C ASP A 86 22.19 -13.76 4.76
N GLU A 87 22.55 -12.51 5.05
CA GLU A 87 21.83 -11.33 4.54
C GLU A 87 21.62 -11.37 3.03
N ALA A 88 22.63 -11.79 2.25
CA ALA A 88 22.55 -11.78 0.80
C ALA A 88 21.55 -12.82 0.28
N VAL A 89 21.50 -14.00 0.90
CA VAL A 89 20.53 -15.05 0.55
C VAL A 89 19.14 -14.64 0.99
N VAL A 90 18.96 -14.21 2.24
CA VAL A 90 17.66 -13.78 2.79
C VAL A 90 17.07 -12.65 1.95
N LEU A 91 17.87 -11.62 1.62
CA LEU A 91 17.42 -10.50 0.81
C LEU A 91 16.94 -10.95 -0.57
N LEU A 92 17.69 -11.83 -1.24
CA LEU A 92 17.28 -12.34 -2.55
C LEU A 92 16.04 -13.24 -2.48
N LEU A 93 15.89 -14.06 -1.43
CA LEU A 93 14.68 -14.86 -1.22
C LEU A 93 13.45 -13.98 -0.99
N LEU A 94 13.58 -12.91 -0.20
CA LEU A 94 12.50 -11.93 -0.03
C LEU A 94 12.15 -11.24 -1.35
N LYS A 95 13.14 -10.91 -2.19
CA LYS A 95 12.89 -10.40 -3.55
C LYS A 95 12.16 -11.41 -4.43
N VAL A 96 12.50 -12.70 -4.37
CA VAL A 96 11.75 -13.77 -5.05
C VAL A 96 10.30 -13.74 -4.58
N LEU A 97 10.04 -13.78 -3.28
CA LEU A 97 8.68 -13.79 -2.73
C LEU A 97 7.90 -12.49 -3.04
N LYS A 98 8.56 -11.33 -3.08
CA LYS A 98 7.95 -10.07 -3.53
C LYS A 98 7.47 -10.17 -4.97
N ILE A 99 8.29 -10.73 -5.86
CA ILE A 99 7.95 -10.90 -7.27
C ILE A 99 6.77 -11.87 -7.41
N LEU A 100 6.85 -13.03 -6.74
CA LEU A 100 5.82 -14.06 -6.80
C LEU A 100 4.49 -13.57 -6.22
N SER A 101 4.49 -12.84 -5.11
CA SER A 101 3.28 -12.34 -4.43
C SER A 101 2.50 -11.27 -5.21
N ARG A 102 2.97 -10.85 -6.39
CA ARG A 102 2.18 -10.05 -7.33
C ARG A 102 0.96 -10.82 -7.85
N LYS A 103 1.05 -12.15 -7.98
CA LYS A 103 -0.06 -13.02 -8.38
C LYS A 103 -0.92 -13.44 -7.18
N ALA A 104 -2.24 -13.43 -7.36
CA ALA A 104 -3.20 -13.80 -6.30
C ALA A 104 -3.02 -15.25 -5.81
N SER A 105 -2.85 -16.20 -6.72
CA SER A 105 -2.59 -17.61 -6.41
C SER A 105 -1.39 -17.78 -5.47
N ASN A 106 -0.32 -17.02 -5.70
CA ASN A 106 0.91 -17.11 -4.92
C ASN A 106 0.76 -16.48 -3.53
N ARG A 107 -0.06 -15.43 -3.39
CA ARG A 107 -0.39 -14.86 -2.07
C ARG A 107 -1.16 -15.85 -1.22
N LEU A 108 -2.11 -16.56 -1.80
CA LEU A 108 -2.85 -17.63 -1.12
C LEU A 108 -1.90 -18.80 -0.74
N ALA A 109 -0.93 -19.11 -1.60
CA ALA A 109 0.04 -20.18 -1.37
C ALA A 109 1.11 -19.86 -0.29
N LEU A 110 1.32 -18.59 0.09
CA LEU A 110 2.22 -18.25 1.20
C LEU A 110 1.77 -18.89 2.51
N GLY A 111 0.48 -18.79 2.83
CA GLY A 111 -0.13 -19.40 4.01
C GLY A 111 0.54 -19.02 5.34
N ALA A 112 0.28 -19.85 6.36
CA ALA A 112 0.78 -19.63 7.71
C ALA A 112 2.32 -19.69 7.80
N ASP A 113 2.93 -20.61 7.06
CA ASP A 113 4.39 -20.80 7.09
C ASP A 113 5.11 -19.63 6.42
N GLY A 114 4.58 -19.11 5.31
CA GLY A 114 5.11 -17.91 4.64
C GLY A 114 5.04 -16.69 5.55
N VAL A 115 3.89 -16.42 6.17
CA VAL A 115 3.75 -15.27 7.09
C VAL A 115 4.68 -15.42 8.30
N ARG A 116 4.81 -16.63 8.88
CA ARG A 116 5.71 -16.89 10.00
C ARG A 116 7.18 -16.70 9.62
N ALA A 117 7.59 -17.21 8.45
CA ALA A 117 8.93 -17.05 7.93
C ALA A 117 9.29 -15.56 7.76
N LEU A 118 8.39 -14.78 7.16
CA LEU A 118 8.59 -13.33 7.02
C LEU A 118 8.78 -12.65 8.38
N LEU A 119 7.95 -12.97 9.37
CA LEU A 119 8.03 -12.33 10.68
C LEU A 119 9.28 -12.73 11.48
N ALA A 120 9.78 -13.96 11.30
CA ALA A 120 11.04 -14.37 11.92
C ALA A 120 12.20 -13.46 11.48
N HIS A 121 12.29 -13.17 10.18
CA HIS A 121 13.30 -12.29 9.61
C HIS A 121 13.05 -10.81 9.88
N LEU A 122 11.79 -10.40 10.02
CA LEU A 122 11.45 -8.98 10.24
C LEU A 122 11.49 -8.55 11.71
N SER A 123 11.42 -9.48 12.67
CA SER A 123 11.44 -9.15 14.10
C SER A 123 12.80 -8.64 14.57
N SER A 124 13.88 -9.12 13.92
CA SER A 124 15.24 -8.62 14.09
C SER A 124 15.93 -8.63 12.72
N PRO A 125 15.63 -7.67 11.84
CA PRO A 125 16.16 -7.65 10.48
C PRO A 125 17.69 -7.59 10.47
N LEU A 126 18.31 -8.42 9.64
CA LEU A 126 19.76 -8.38 9.43
C LEU A 126 20.24 -7.01 8.91
N SER A 127 19.38 -6.34 8.14
CA SER A 127 19.64 -5.01 7.60
C SER A 127 18.33 -4.30 7.21
N GLN A 128 18.42 -3.00 6.96
CA GLN A 128 17.29 -2.20 6.45
C GLN A 128 16.75 -2.69 5.11
N PRO A 129 17.59 -3.06 4.10
CA PRO A 129 17.11 -3.70 2.88
C PRO A 129 16.27 -4.95 3.12
N VAL A 130 16.67 -5.81 4.07
CA VAL A 130 15.90 -7.01 4.44
C VAL A 130 14.55 -6.62 5.04
N ALA A 131 14.53 -5.63 5.95
CA ALA A 131 13.30 -5.10 6.52
C ALA A 131 12.36 -4.55 5.43
N ALA A 132 12.91 -3.74 4.51
CA ALA A 132 12.15 -3.08 3.46
C ALA A 132 11.55 -4.10 2.48
N GLU A 133 12.33 -5.09 2.04
CA GLU A 133 11.85 -6.13 1.14
C GLU A 133 10.81 -7.03 1.83
N GLY A 134 11.04 -7.44 3.08
CA GLY A 134 10.06 -8.22 3.85
C GLY A 134 8.74 -7.49 4.07
N ALA A 135 8.78 -6.19 4.38
CA ALA A 135 7.59 -5.35 4.47
C ALA A 135 6.85 -5.24 3.11
N ASN A 136 7.57 -5.26 1.98
CA ASN A 136 6.97 -5.28 0.66
C ASN A 136 6.27 -6.62 0.35
N VAL A 137 6.87 -7.75 0.76
CA VAL A 137 6.19 -9.06 0.68
C VAL A 137 4.90 -9.03 1.50
N LEU A 138 4.92 -8.49 2.73
CA LEU A 138 3.72 -8.35 3.56
C LEU A 138 2.67 -7.42 2.94
N LEU A 139 3.08 -6.32 2.31
CA LEU A 139 2.19 -5.41 1.57
C LEU A 139 1.39 -6.17 0.52
N ASN A 140 2.06 -7.00 -0.28
CA ASN A 140 1.41 -7.82 -1.29
C ASN A 140 0.57 -8.91 -0.63
N ALA A 141 1.13 -9.70 0.29
CA ALA A 141 0.45 -10.83 0.91
C ALA A 141 -0.88 -10.44 1.58
N CYS A 142 -0.95 -9.25 2.19
CA CYS A 142 -2.12 -8.75 2.91
C CYS A 142 -3.27 -8.24 2.03
N TYR A 143 -3.20 -8.39 0.70
CA TYR A 143 -4.40 -8.31 -0.13
C TYR A 143 -5.38 -9.45 0.18
N GLU A 144 -4.88 -10.60 0.66
CA GLU A 144 -5.71 -11.76 0.99
C GLU A 144 -6.13 -11.73 2.49
N PRO A 145 -7.44 -11.83 2.81
CA PRO A 145 -7.94 -11.79 4.18
C PRO A 145 -7.32 -12.85 5.12
N GLU A 146 -7.00 -14.03 4.61
CA GLU A 146 -6.40 -15.14 5.35
C GLU A 146 -5.00 -14.77 5.85
N ASN A 147 -4.19 -14.13 4.99
CA ASN A 147 -2.86 -13.64 5.36
C ASN A 147 -2.94 -12.51 6.38
N VAL A 148 -3.94 -11.63 6.26
CA VAL A 148 -4.22 -10.60 7.26
C VAL A 148 -4.53 -11.25 8.62
N ALA A 149 -5.41 -12.26 8.66
CA ALA A 149 -5.73 -12.97 9.90
C ALA A 149 -4.49 -13.60 10.56
N LEU A 150 -3.58 -14.18 9.77
CA LEU A 150 -2.31 -14.74 10.25
C LEU A 150 -1.36 -13.66 10.78
N LEU A 151 -1.24 -12.52 10.09
CA LEU A 151 -0.41 -11.40 10.51
C LEU A 151 -0.90 -10.80 11.84
N LEU A 152 -2.22 -10.74 12.03
CA LEU A 152 -2.84 -10.25 13.26
C LEU A 152 -2.53 -11.15 14.46
N GLN A 153 -2.62 -12.48 14.28
CA GLN A 153 -2.36 -13.47 15.34
C GLN A 153 -0.90 -13.48 15.83
N THR A 154 0.01 -12.97 15.01
CA THR A 154 1.46 -13.01 15.24
C THR A 154 2.02 -11.64 15.69
N GLY A 155 1.16 -10.63 15.89
CA GLY A 155 1.60 -9.30 16.30
C GLY A 155 2.30 -8.49 15.20
N GLY A 156 2.23 -8.94 13.94
CA GLY A 156 2.94 -8.31 12.82
C GLY A 156 2.53 -6.86 12.55
N VAL A 157 1.31 -6.45 12.92
CA VAL A 157 0.86 -5.05 12.81
C VAL A 157 1.68 -4.12 13.71
N ARG A 158 2.04 -4.55 14.93
CA ARG A 158 2.89 -3.77 15.85
C ARG A 158 4.31 -3.61 15.31
N LEU A 159 4.83 -4.67 14.69
CA LEU A 159 6.13 -4.65 14.03
C LEU A 159 6.13 -3.64 12.87
N LEU A 160 5.12 -3.67 12.00
CA LEU A 160 4.95 -2.70 10.92
C LEU A 160 4.84 -1.26 11.45
N ALA A 161 4.15 -1.05 12.59
CA ALA A 161 4.06 0.26 13.24
C ALA A 161 5.43 0.77 13.74
N GLY A 162 6.35 -0.12 14.10
CA GLY A 162 7.73 0.21 14.41
C GLY A 162 8.49 0.69 13.17
N PHE A 163 8.35 0.00 12.03
CA PHE A 163 9.00 0.38 10.77
C PHE A 163 8.53 1.73 10.21
N LEU A 164 7.30 2.16 10.51
CA LEU A 164 6.85 3.51 10.15
C LEU A 164 7.67 4.63 10.80
N GLN A 165 8.28 4.36 11.96
CA GLN A 165 9.03 5.34 12.74
C GLN A 165 10.51 5.41 12.33
N ASP A 166 10.98 4.53 11.45
CA ASP A 166 12.36 4.55 10.95
C ASP A 166 12.51 5.65 9.88
N ASP A 167 13.04 6.81 10.28
CA ASP A 167 13.24 7.97 9.41
C ASP A 167 14.46 7.85 8.48
N SER A 168 15.24 6.77 8.60
CA SER A 168 16.47 6.58 7.84
C SER A 168 16.26 5.80 6.53
N ASP A 169 15.15 5.06 6.39
CA ASP A 169 14.79 4.34 5.16
C ASP A 169 13.34 4.63 4.71
N ALA A 170 13.21 5.52 3.72
CA ALA A 170 11.92 5.86 3.13
C ALA A 170 11.25 4.68 2.38
N SER A 171 12.02 3.71 1.89
CA SER A 171 11.46 2.52 1.23
C SER A 171 10.81 1.61 2.26
N LEU A 172 11.47 1.42 3.41
CA LEU A 172 10.90 0.71 4.54
C LEU A 172 9.60 1.38 5.03
N GLN A 173 9.61 2.69 5.23
CA GLN A 173 8.40 3.44 5.64
C GLN A 173 7.26 3.30 4.62
N ALA A 174 7.55 3.44 3.32
CA ALA A 174 6.54 3.30 2.27
C ALA A 174 5.96 1.88 2.22
N ASN A 175 6.80 0.85 2.33
CA ASN A 175 6.37 -0.54 2.30
C ASN A 175 5.56 -0.89 3.56
N ALA A 176 5.98 -0.43 4.73
CA ALA A 176 5.25 -0.62 5.98
C ALA A 176 3.88 0.10 5.94
N ALA A 177 3.83 1.35 5.47
CA ALA A 177 2.57 2.08 5.31
C ALA A 177 1.63 1.39 4.31
N GLY A 178 2.18 0.85 3.20
CA GLY A 178 1.40 0.06 2.24
C GLY A 178 0.89 -1.26 2.82
N ALA A 179 1.67 -1.94 3.66
CA ALA A 179 1.20 -3.13 4.35
C ALA A 179 0.08 -2.82 5.35
N ILE A 180 0.20 -1.73 6.12
CA ILE A 180 -0.88 -1.26 6.99
C ILE A 180 -2.12 -0.88 6.18
N GLN A 181 -1.95 -0.22 5.02
CA GLN A 181 -3.04 0.08 4.10
C GLN A 181 -3.79 -1.19 3.68
N SER A 182 -3.07 -2.23 3.23
CA SER A 182 -3.65 -3.52 2.83
C SER A 182 -4.40 -4.19 3.98
N VAL A 183 -3.81 -4.24 5.18
CA VAL A 183 -4.44 -4.78 6.39
C VAL A 183 -5.73 -4.03 6.76
N CYS A 184 -5.81 -2.73 6.49
CA CYS A 184 -6.96 -1.91 6.87
C CYS A 184 -8.18 -2.04 5.93
N PHE A 185 -8.09 -2.84 4.86
CA PHE A 185 -9.30 -3.22 4.11
C PHE A 185 -10.26 -4.04 4.97
N GLN A 186 -9.74 -4.85 5.89
CA GLN A 186 -10.53 -5.69 6.79
C GLN A 186 -10.85 -4.96 8.11
N PRO A 187 -12.08 -5.10 8.67
CA PRO A 187 -12.44 -4.50 9.95
C PRO A 187 -11.51 -4.91 11.11
N ALA A 188 -11.14 -6.19 11.19
CA ALA A 188 -10.21 -6.68 12.20
C ALA A 188 -8.82 -6.04 12.07
N GLY A 189 -8.35 -5.83 10.83
CA GLY A 189 -7.08 -5.16 10.58
C GLY A 189 -7.08 -3.69 10.99
N ARG A 190 -8.19 -2.97 10.77
CA ARG A 190 -8.35 -1.59 11.30
C ARG A 190 -8.31 -1.56 12.82
N ALA A 191 -8.97 -2.50 13.49
CA ALA A 191 -8.93 -2.61 14.94
C ALA A 191 -7.49 -2.87 15.45
N ALA A 192 -6.77 -3.81 14.83
CA ALA A 192 -5.39 -4.12 15.19
C ALA A 192 -4.43 -2.94 14.94
N ALA A 193 -4.59 -2.22 13.83
CA ALA A 193 -3.77 -1.04 13.53
C ALA A 193 -4.07 0.13 14.49
N ARG A 194 -5.32 0.29 14.94
CA ARG A 194 -5.69 1.23 16.00
C ARG A 194 -5.03 0.85 17.34
N GLU A 195 -5.07 -0.42 17.71
CA GLU A 195 -4.45 -0.94 18.95
C GLU A 195 -2.91 -0.87 18.92
N ALA A 196 -2.32 -0.99 17.74
CA ALA A 196 -0.89 -0.78 17.50
C ALA A 196 -0.50 0.71 17.35
N GLU A 197 -1.44 1.62 17.58
CA GLU A 197 -1.25 3.07 17.52
C GLU A 197 -0.72 3.60 16.17
N CYS A 198 -1.01 2.88 15.07
CA CYS A 198 -0.48 3.21 13.74
C CYS A 198 -0.80 4.65 13.30
N LEU A 199 -1.91 5.25 13.75
CA LEU A 199 -2.24 6.64 13.43
C LEU A 199 -1.19 7.64 13.93
N GLN A 200 -0.56 7.40 15.10
CA GLN A 200 0.49 8.30 15.60
C GLN A 200 1.74 8.24 14.72
N CYS A 201 2.01 7.09 14.10
CA CYS A 201 3.13 6.91 13.17
C CYS A 201 2.81 7.40 11.75
N LEU A 202 1.59 7.16 11.25
CA LEU A 202 1.19 7.45 9.86
C LEU A 202 0.94 8.94 9.61
N LEU A 203 0.36 9.67 10.56
CA LEU A 203 -0.01 11.07 10.35
C LEU A 203 1.21 11.96 10.03
N PRO A 204 2.35 11.87 10.75
CA PRO A 204 3.56 12.61 10.39
C PRO A 204 4.07 12.33 8.96
N LEU A 205 3.85 11.10 8.46
CA LEU A 205 4.30 10.69 7.12
C LEU A 205 3.50 11.34 5.99
N LEU A 206 2.34 11.96 6.28
CA LEU A 206 1.59 12.75 5.30
C LEU A 206 2.38 13.99 4.84
N ALA A 207 3.33 14.46 5.64
CA ALA A 207 4.24 15.57 5.31
C ALA A 207 5.64 15.11 4.87
N ALA A 208 5.82 13.81 4.57
CA ALA A 208 7.11 13.29 4.12
C ALA A 208 7.54 13.87 2.77
N ARG A 209 8.85 13.87 2.50
CA ARG A 209 9.39 14.37 1.22
C ARG A 209 9.17 13.39 0.07
N GLN A 210 9.15 12.09 0.38
CA GLN A 210 9.06 11.03 -0.60
C GLN A 210 7.60 10.79 -0.97
N ARG A 211 7.26 11.00 -2.24
CA ARG A 211 5.89 10.85 -2.77
C ARG A 211 5.29 9.48 -2.47
N THR A 212 6.09 8.42 -2.55
CA THR A 212 5.65 7.04 -2.27
C THR A 212 5.26 6.86 -0.81
N VAL A 213 6.01 7.45 0.14
CA VAL A 213 5.69 7.43 1.57
C VAL A 213 4.37 8.16 1.82
N VAL A 214 4.23 9.39 1.30
CA VAL A 214 3.02 10.19 1.43
C VAL A 214 1.80 9.45 0.88
N ALA A 215 1.91 8.89 -0.33
CA ALA A 215 0.81 8.17 -0.98
C ALA A 215 0.35 6.95 -0.16
N ARG A 216 1.30 6.15 0.35
CA ARG A 216 0.99 4.97 1.16
C ARG A 216 0.42 5.35 2.53
N ALA A 217 0.97 6.39 3.17
CA ALA A 217 0.46 6.90 4.44
C ALA A 217 -0.96 7.46 4.29
N ALA A 218 -1.22 8.26 3.25
CA ALA A 218 -2.54 8.79 2.95
C ALA A 218 -3.58 7.68 2.71
N GLY A 219 -3.21 6.67 1.91
CA GLY A 219 -4.06 5.49 1.69
C GLY A 219 -4.34 4.71 2.97
N ALA A 220 -3.34 4.51 3.83
CA ALA A 220 -3.52 3.84 5.12
C ALA A 220 -4.44 4.62 6.07
N VAL A 221 -4.27 5.94 6.17
CA VAL A 221 -5.12 6.82 6.99
C VAL A 221 -6.55 6.86 6.45
N HIS A 222 -6.73 6.89 5.12
CA HIS A 222 -8.04 6.77 4.50
C HIS A 222 -8.74 5.46 4.92
N ASN A 223 -8.07 4.32 4.77
CA ASN A 223 -8.65 3.03 5.18
C ASN A 223 -8.97 2.99 6.68
N LEU A 224 -8.07 3.48 7.54
CA LEU A 224 -8.29 3.54 8.99
C LEU A 224 -9.46 4.44 9.39
N SER A 225 -9.65 5.57 8.71
CA SER A 225 -10.73 6.52 9.02
C SER A 225 -12.14 5.94 8.84
N ALA A 226 -12.29 4.83 8.09
CA ALA A 226 -13.55 4.11 7.98
C ALA A 226 -14.00 3.51 9.32
N ASP A 227 -13.07 3.14 10.20
CA ASP A 227 -13.36 2.73 11.57
C ASP A 227 -13.80 3.92 12.42
N ALA A 228 -15.03 3.88 12.93
CA ALA A 228 -15.60 4.95 13.74
C ALA A 228 -14.78 5.22 15.00
N ALA A 229 -14.16 4.18 15.58
CA ALA A 229 -13.35 4.34 16.78
C ALA A 229 -11.98 4.98 16.52
N SER A 230 -11.56 5.05 15.25
CA SER A 230 -10.33 5.72 14.82
C SER A 230 -10.54 7.23 14.57
N ILE A 231 -11.76 7.70 14.30
CA ILE A 231 -12.04 9.12 14.01
C ILE A 231 -11.64 10.05 15.16
N PRO A 232 -11.99 9.79 16.44
CA PRO A 232 -11.56 10.65 17.55
C PRO A 232 -10.05 10.71 17.71
N LEU A 233 -9.34 9.63 17.35
CA LEU A 233 -7.88 9.58 17.39
C LEU A 233 -7.27 10.43 16.29
N ILE A 234 -7.81 10.38 15.06
CA ILE A 234 -7.38 11.26 13.97
C ILE A 234 -7.51 12.74 14.38
N ARG A 235 -8.62 13.13 15.03
CA ARG A 235 -8.74 14.48 15.58
C ARG A 235 -7.70 14.77 16.66
N ARG A 236 -7.59 13.89 17.65
CA ARG A 236 -6.71 14.05 18.82
C ARG A 236 -5.25 14.22 18.40
N TYR A 237 -4.82 13.51 17.35
CA TYR A 237 -3.46 13.56 16.83
C TYR A 237 -3.27 14.61 15.73
N ALA A 238 -4.14 15.63 15.67
CA ALA A 238 -4.08 16.72 14.70
C ALA A 238 -4.04 16.25 13.23
N GLY A 239 -4.66 15.11 12.93
CA GLY A 239 -4.67 14.55 11.58
C GLY A 239 -5.57 15.31 10.60
N ILE A 240 -6.64 15.96 11.06
CA ILE A 240 -7.54 16.74 10.18
C ILE A 240 -6.78 17.90 9.48
N PRO A 241 -6.03 18.77 10.18
CA PRO A 241 -5.18 19.77 9.53
C PRO A 241 -4.26 19.21 8.44
N LEU A 242 -3.57 18.10 8.72
CA LEU A 242 -2.66 17.44 7.76
C LEU A 242 -3.42 16.93 6.53
N LEU A 243 -4.60 16.35 6.71
CA LEU A 243 -5.45 15.90 5.61
C LEU A 243 -5.99 17.06 4.77
N VAL A 244 -6.33 18.19 5.38
CA VAL A 244 -6.77 19.40 4.66
C VAL A 244 -5.64 19.97 3.81
N GLU A 245 -4.42 20.06 4.36
CA GLU A 245 -3.23 20.48 3.59
C GLU A 245 -2.99 19.55 2.39
N LEU A 246 -3.16 18.24 2.59
CA LEU A 246 -2.91 17.23 1.57
C LEU A 246 -3.92 17.27 0.39
N LEU A 247 -5.04 17.99 0.51
CA LEU A 247 -5.98 18.21 -0.59
C LEU A 247 -5.36 18.98 -1.76
N GLU A 248 -4.33 19.80 -1.51
CA GLU A 248 -3.62 20.55 -2.55
C GLU A 248 -2.44 19.79 -3.14
N HIS A 249 -2.25 18.51 -2.78
CA HIS A 249 -1.17 17.70 -3.32
C HIS A 249 -1.33 17.51 -4.85
N PRO A 250 -0.24 17.62 -5.64
CA PRO A 250 -0.33 17.58 -7.11
C PRO A 250 -0.73 16.20 -7.68
N ASP A 251 -0.54 15.14 -6.91
CA ASP A 251 -1.03 13.80 -7.24
C ASP A 251 -2.49 13.65 -6.78
N ALA A 252 -3.41 13.55 -7.75
CA ALA A 252 -4.84 13.43 -7.51
C ALA A 252 -5.21 12.18 -6.70
N THR A 253 -4.42 11.10 -6.78
CA THR A 253 -4.66 9.88 -5.98
C THR A 253 -4.43 10.17 -4.50
N VAL A 254 -3.38 10.93 -4.18
CA VAL A 254 -3.03 11.32 -2.81
C VAL A 254 -4.06 12.30 -2.26
N ALA A 255 -4.41 13.34 -3.04
CA ALA A 255 -5.45 14.28 -2.66
C ALA A 255 -6.82 13.60 -2.51
N GLY A 256 -7.13 12.61 -3.35
CA GLY A 256 -8.32 11.77 -3.26
C GLY A 256 -8.37 10.93 -2.00
N ALA A 257 -7.24 10.31 -1.61
CA ALA A 257 -7.15 9.59 -0.33
C ALA A 257 -7.37 10.54 0.87
N ALA A 258 -6.84 11.76 0.82
CA ALA A 258 -7.10 12.78 1.83
C ALA A 258 -8.58 13.16 1.89
N ALA A 259 -9.21 13.41 0.73
CA ALA A 259 -10.64 13.69 0.63
C ALA A 259 -11.51 12.53 1.16
N GLY A 260 -11.14 11.29 0.88
CA GLY A 260 -11.82 10.09 1.39
C GLY A 260 -11.71 9.96 2.91
N ALA A 261 -10.52 10.25 3.46
CA ALA A 261 -10.35 10.32 4.90
C ALA A 261 -11.21 11.43 5.53
N LEU A 262 -11.26 12.61 4.91
CA LEU A 262 -12.12 13.73 5.34
C LEU A 262 -13.61 13.39 5.24
N GLN A 263 -14.04 12.69 4.19
CA GLN A 263 -15.39 12.15 4.05
C GLN A 263 -15.73 11.23 5.22
N ASN A 264 -14.83 10.33 5.60
CA ASN A 264 -15.09 9.40 6.68
C ASN A 264 -15.14 10.08 8.06
N VAL A 265 -14.20 10.98 8.36
CA VAL A 265 -14.16 11.65 9.68
C VAL A 265 -15.29 12.68 9.83
N SER A 266 -15.77 13.28 8.74
CA SER A 266 -16.89 14.23 8.72
C SER A 266 -18.25 13.62 9.07
N ARG A 267 -18.32 12.30 9.30
CA ARG A 267 -19.50 11.67 9.94
C ARG A 267 -19.72 12.16 11.38
N GLU A 268 -18.67 12.61 12.06
CA GLU A 268 -18.76 13.19 13.39
C GLU A 268 -18.86 14.72 13.34
N LEU A 269 -19.81 15.30 14.08
CA LEU A 269 -20.02 16.75 14.14
C LEU A 269 -18.75 17.53 14.54
N PRO A 270 -17.98 17.15 15.58
CA PRO A 270 -16.74 17.86 15.92
C PRO A 270 -15.72 17.89 14.78
N SER A 271 -15.64 16.83 13.98
CA SER A 271 -14.75 16.80 12.81
C SER A 271 -15.23 17.76 11.73
N ARG A 272 -16.53 17.82 11.45
CA ARG A 272 -17.09 18.75 10.45
C ARG A 272 -16.78 20.20 10.79
N LEU A 273 -17.00 20.59 12.05
CA LEU A 273 -16.74 21.95 12.51
C LEU A 273 -15.26 22.32 12.33
N LEU A 274 -14.35 21.40 12.66
CA LEU A 274 -12.92 21.63 12.47
C LEU A 274 -12.54 21.73 10.99
N ILE A 275 -13.09 20.86 10.13
CA ILE A 275 -12.83 20.91 8.67
C ILE A 275 -13.31 22.25 8.09
N SER A 276 -14.49 22.73 8.49
CA SER A 276 -15.01 24.02 8.04
C SER A 276 -14.17 25.20 8.53
N GLN A 277 -13.65 25.15 9.77
CA GLN A 277 -12.75 26.17 10.32
C GLN A 277 -11.41 26.26 9.58
N LEU A 278 -10.97 25.15 8.98
CA LEU A 278 -9.72 25.07 8.22
C LEU A 278 -9.90 25.44 6.73
N ASP A 279 -11.07 25.94 6.33
CA ASP A 279 -11.38 26.37 4.96
C ASP A 279 -11.10 25.28 3.89
N ALA A 280 -11.48 24.03 4.17
CA ALA A 280 -11.23 22.91 3.25
C ALA A 280 -12.17 22.87 2.03
N VAL A 281 -13.28 23.62 2.05
CA VAL A 281 -14.34 23.58 1.02
C VAL A 281 -13.82 23.96 -0.37
N PRO A 282 -13.04 25.04 -0.57
CA PRO A 282 -12.47 25.38 -1.88
C PRO A 282 -11.59 24.27 -2.45
N SER A 283 -10.71 23.68 -1.64
CA SER A 283 -9.83 22.58 -2.06
C SER A 283 -10.60 21.32 -2.44
N LEU A 284 -11.61 20.94 -1.64
CA LEU A 284 -12.51 19.84 -1.98
C LEU A 284 -13.30 20.13 -3.28
N ALA A 285 -13.79 21.35 -3.47
CA ALA A 285 -14.52 21.73 -4.68
C ALA A 285 -13.64 21.65 -5.94
N LYS A 286 -12.36 22.03 -5.83
CA LYS A 286 -11.37 21.90 -6.92
C LYS A 286 -11.17 20.44 -7.34
N LEU A 287 -11.18 19.49 -6.39
CA LEU A 287 -11.05 18.06 -6.69
C LEU A 287 -12.23 17.49 -7.50
N LEU A 288 -13.42 18.12 -7.45
CA LEU A 288 -14.57 17.70 -8.25
C LEU A 288 -14.34 17.81 -9.77
N SER A 289 -13.33 18.58 -10.19
CA SER A 289 -12.98 18.76 -11.61
C SER A 289 -11.64 18.11 -11.99
N CYS A 290 -11.03 17.30 -11.11
CA CYS A 290 -9.80 16.58 -11.45
C CYS A 290 -10.10 15.39 -12.38
N GLN A 291 -9.09 14.72 -12.92
CA GLN A 291 -9.30 13.56 -13.82
C GLN A 291 -9.58 12.26 -13.07
N ASP A 292 -9.26 12.21 -11.77
CA ASP A 292 -9.41 11.00 -10.97
C ASP A 292 -10.84 10.89 -10.41
N VAL A 293 -11.61 9.92 -10.92
CA VAL A 293 -13.02 9.72 -10.56
C VAL A 293 -13.17 9.39 -9.07
N HIS A 294 -12.24 8.63 -8.49
CA HIS A 294 -12.30 8.27 -7.07
C HIS A 294 -12.14 9.52 -6.19
N ALA A 295 -11.19 10.39 -6.51
CA ALA A 295 -10.99 11.67 -5.84
C ALA A 295 -12.22 12.58 -5.96
N GLN A 296 -12.85 12.64 -7.13
CA GLN A 296 -14.11 13.37 -7.32
C GLN A 296 -15.22 12.86 -6.39
N VAL A 297 -15.42 11.53 -6.32
CA VAL A 297 -16.45 10.90 -5.49
C VAL A 297 -16.19 11.16 -4.00
N CYS A 298 -14.95 10.99 -3.54
CA CYS A 298 -14.56 11.25 -2.16
C CYS A 298 -14.76 12.73 -1.78
N ALA A 299 -14.36 13.65 -2.66
CA ALA A 299 -14.55 15.08 -2.44
C ALA A 299 -16.02 15.48 -2.38
N ALA A 300 -16.85 14.94 -3.29
CA ALA A 300 -18.30 15.15 -3.27
C ALA A 300 -18.93 14.65 -1.96
N GLY A 301 -18.53 13.44 -1.51
CA GLY A 301 -19.00 12.87 -0.26
C GLY A 301 -18.60 13.70 0.97
N ALA A 302 -17.37 14.19 1.02
CA ALA A 302 -16.91 15.08 2.08
C ALA A 302 -17.72 16.38 2.11
N LEU A 303 -17.92 17.03 0.95
CA LEU A 303 -18.71 18.25 0.84
C LEU A 303 -20.16 18.04 1.29
N LEU A 304 -20.79 16.93 0.90
CA LEU A 304 -22.14 16.57 1.35
C LEU A 304 -22.22 16.42 2.87
N ASN A 305 -21.23 15.77 3.50
CA ASN A 305 -21.23 15.61 4.96
C ASN A 305 -21.06 16.94 5.69
N ILE A 306 -20.17 17.81 5.18
CA ILE A 306 -19.83 19.10 5.78
C ILE A 306 -20.97 20.10 5.62
N MET A 307 -21.52 20.22 4.41
CA MET A 307 -22.52 21.25 4.07
C MET A 307 -23.96 20.78 4.27
N GLY A 308 -24.23 19.47 4.26
CA GLY A 308 -25.55 18.86 4.32
C GLY A 308 -26.46 19.38 5.44
N PRO A 309 -26.00 19.40 6.71
CA PRO A 309 -26.83 19.84 7.84
C PRO A 309 -27.38 21.27 7.71
N ASP A 310 -26.61 22.18 7.10
CA ASP A 310 -27.01 23.58 6.88
C ASP A 310 -28.07 23.71 5.77
N LEU A 311 -28.27 22.65 4.97
CA LEU A 311 -29.32 22.59 3.94
C LEU A 311 -30.68 22.21 4.55
N ASP A 312 -30.69 21.40 5.60
CA ASP A 312 -31.92 20.91 6.25
C ASP A 312 -32.42 21.88 7.34
N ALA A 313 -31.50 22.59 7.98
CA ALA A 313 -31.83 23.70 8.87
C ALA A 313 -32.43 24.85 8.05
N GLY A 314 -33.75 25.00 8.08
CA GLY A 314 -34.53 26.00 7.33
C GLY A 314 -34.22 27.46 7.62
N ASP A 315 -33.20 27.79 8.42
CA ASP A 315 -32.91 29.13 8.90
C ASP A 315 -31.38 29.33 9.02
N CYS A 316 -30.79 30.11 8.09
CA CYS A 316 -29.50 30.83 8.13
C CYS A 316 -28.84 30.99 6.72
N GLY A 317 -29.31 31.95 5.91
CA GLY A 317 -28.55 32.72 4.86
C GLY A 317 -27.90 32.05 3.62
N PRO A 318 -27.75 32.81 2.51
CA PRO A 318 -28.77 33.00 1.48
C PRO A 318 -29.04 31.71 0.67
N ARG A 319 -30.19 31.70 -0.03
CA ARG A 319 -30.58 30.72 -1.08
C ARG A 319 -29.47 30.34 -2.09
N ALA A 320 -28.33 31.03 -2.10
CA ALA A 320 -27.16 30.77 -2.91
C ALA A 320 -26.42 29.47 -2.51
N THR A 321 -26.25 29.15 -1.22
CA THR A 321 -25.47 27.97 -0.78
C THR A 321 -26.21 26.66 -1.09
N ARG A 322 -27.52 26.63 -0.83
CA ARG A 322 -28.41 25.52 -1.24
C ARG A 322 -28.51 25.36 -2.76
N ARG A 323 -28.56 26.48 -3.50
CA ARG A 323 -28.51 26.47 -4.98
C ARG A 323 -27.14 26.06 -5.52
N ALA A 324 -26.05 26.43 -4.85
CA ALA A 324 -24.70 26.08 -5.25
C ALA A 324 -24.44 24.59 -5.07
N LEU A 325 -24.79 24.00 -3.92
CA LEU A 325 -24.64 22.55 -3.74
C LEU A 325 -25.64 21.77 -4.62
N GLY A 326 -26.89 22.24 -4.72
CA GLY A 326 -27.86 21.67 -5.67
C GLY A 326 -27.34 21.69 -7.10
N HIS A 327 -26.78 22.82 -7.55
CA HIS A 327 -26.11 22.91 -8.86
C HIS A 327 -24.88 22.02 -8.94
N VAL A 328 -24.04 21.95 -7.92
CA VAL A 328 -22.84 21.08 -7.94
C VAL A 328 -23.25 19.62 -8.05
N MET A 329 -24.23 19.16 -7.28
CA MET A 329 -24.76 17.80 -7.37
C MET A 329 -25.42 17.54 -8.73
N SER A 330 -26.25 18.47 -9.21
CA SER A 330 -26.86 18.35 -10.55
C SER A 330 -25.82 18.36 -11.67
N LEU A 331 -24.74 19.13 -11.54
CA LEU A 331 -23.63 19.15 -12.50
C LEU A 331 -22.81 17.87 -12.44
N ILE A 332 -22.55 17.31 -11.25
CA ILE A 332 -21.86 16.03 -11.09
C ILE A 332 -22.71 14.89 -11.68
N LEU A 333 -24.00 14.84 -11.37
CA LEU A 333 -24.94 13.88 -11.96
C LEU A 333 -25.04 14.04 -13.48
N ALA A 334 -25.16 15.27 -13.98
CA ALA A 334 -25.21 15.54 -15.41
C ALA A 334 -23.90 15.16 -16.12
N ALA A 335 -22.75 15.45 -15.52
CA ALA A 335 -21.44 15.09 -16.05
C ALA A 335 -21.26 13.56 -16.09
N ALA A 336 -21.68 12.84 -15.04
CA ALA A 336 -21.66 11.38 -15.02
C ALA A 336 -22.56 10.79 -16.13
N MET A 337 -23.80 11.26 -16.27
CA MET A 337 -24.69 10.81 -17.35
C MET A 337 -24.14 11.10 -18.75
N LEU A 338 -23.49 12.25 -18.95
CA LEU A 338 -22.86 12.61 -20.23
C LEU A 338 -21.63 11.73 -20.53
N HIS A 339 -20.84 11.44 -19.51
CA HIS A 339 -19.71 10.52 -19.63
C HIS A 339 -20.18 9.15 -20.12
N ASP A 340 -21.19 8.57 -19.47
CA ASP A 340 -21.74 7.27 -19.86
C ASP A 340 -22.34 7.32 -21.29
N ALA A 341 -23.06 8.39 -21.62
CA ALA A 341 -23.68 8.53 -22.95
C ALA A 341 -22.67 8.64 -24.10
N VAL A 342 -21.48 9.17 -23.86
CA VAL A 342 -20.48 9.44 -24.90
C VAL A 342 -19.36 8.40 -24.93
N TRP A 343 -18.96 7.86 -23.77
CA TRP A 343 -17.78 7.00 -23.65
C TRP A 343 -18.06 5.57 -23.20
N GLU A 344 -19.22 5.24 -22.62
CA GLU A 344 -19.60 3.82 -22.49
C GLU A 344 -20.15 3.30 -23.83
N LYS A 345 -19.44 2.33 -24.43
CA LYS A 345 -19.95 1.60 -25.58
C LYS A 345 -21.22 0.86 -25.17
N ARG A 346 -22.36 1.23 -25.75
CA ARG A 346 -23.57 0.40 -25.67
C ARG A 346 -23.24 -1.00 -26.20
N PRO A 347 -23.62 -2.08 -25.50
CA PRO A 347 -23.50 -3.42 -26.06
C PRO A 347 -24.29 -3.46 -27.38
N GLU A 348 -23.66 -3.98 -28.43
CA GLU A 348 -24.33 -4.22 -29.70
C GLU A 348 -25.50 -5.16 -29.44
N VAL A 349 -26.71 -4.65 -29.63
CA VAL A 349 -27.92 -5.46 -29.57
C VAL A 349 -27.87 -6.40 -30.78
N VAL A 350 -27.65 -7.68 -30.51
CA VAL A 350 -27.76 -8.80 -31.47
C VAL A 350 -29.17 -8.89 -32.03
#